data_AF-A0A1W1YYT3-F1
#
_entry.id   AF-A0A1W1YYT3-F1
#
_cell.length_a   1.000
_cell.length_b   1.000
_cell.length_c   1.000
_cell.angle_alpha   90.00
_cell.angle_beta   90.00
_cell.angle_gamma   90.00
#
_symmetry.space_group_name_H-M   'P 1'
#
loop_
_entity.id
_entity.type
_entity.pdbx_description
1 polymer ?
#
loop_
_entity_poly.entity_id
_entity_poly.type
_entity_poly.pdbx_seq_one_letter_code
_entity_poly.pdbx_strand_id
1 'polypeptide(L)'
;MKTSTNTLITSAEAINIFVRQMKRSRTRSETNISRNKSILKNASLTDILKIEPEFESLLETARHDTRKNRDKLYVIYKHRLQKLVGWHGRNENLQSSQAYRIAINALCDALQY
;
A
#
# COMPACT_ATOMS: atom_id res chain seq x y z
N MET A 1 -34.59 2.82 51.91
CA MET A 1 -34.13 3.98 51.11
C MET A 1 -32.77 3.64 50.54
N LYS A 2 -32.62 3.57 49.21
CA LYS A 2 -31.35 3.25 48.53
C LYS A 2 -30.72 4.56 48.05
N THR A 3 -29.62 4.98 48.67
CA THR A 3 -28.85 6.14 48.24
C THR A 3 -27.84 5.71 47.18
N SER A 4 -28.13 6.02 45.92
CA SER A 4 -27.18 5.93 44.82
C SER A 4 -26.08 6.97 45.01
N THR A 5 -24.85 6.52 45.25
CA THR A 5 -23.66 7.35 45.24
C THR A 5 -23.32 7.73 43.80
N ASN A 6 -23.82 8.88 43.37
CA ASN A 6 -23.41 9.53 42.13
C ASN A 6 -21.93 9.88 42.23
N THR A 7 -21.09 9.13 41.51
CA THR A 7 -19.66 9.39 41.43
C THR A 7 -19.46 10.56 40.47
N LEU A 8 -19.38 11.77 41.03
CA LEU A 8 -18.99 12.98 40.30
C LEU A 8 -17.51 12.83 39.89
N ILE A 9 -17.29 12.37 38.65
CA ILE A 9 -15.97 12.39 38.03
C ILE A 9 -15.54 13.85 37.96
N THR A 10 -14.53 14.21 38.75
CA THR A 10 -13.97 15.56 38.73
C THR A 10 -13.32 15.84 37.38
N SER A 11 -13.37 17.10 36.92
CA SER A 11 -12.87 17.53 35.62
C SER A 11 -11.42 17.10 35.33
N ALA A 12 -10.61 16.93 36.38
CA ALA A 12 -9.22 16.47 36.30
C ALA A 12 -9.09 14.98 35.93
N GLU A 13 -9.98 14.11 36.41
CA GLU A 13 -10.00 12.69 36.03
C GLU A 13 -10.48 12.49 34.60
N ALA A 14 -11.48 13.26 34.17
CA ALA A 14 -11.97 13.24 32.79
C ALA A 14 -10.86 13.63 31.78
N ILE A 15 -10.06 14.66 32.09
CA ILE A 15 -8.92 15.08 31.26
C ILE A 15 -7.86 13.97 31.20
N ASN A 16 -7.54 13.33 32.32
CA ASN A 16 -6.57 12.23 32.36
C ASN A 16 -7.02 11.01 31.54
N ILE A 17 -8.31 10.67 31.57
CA ILE A 17 -8.88 9.60 30.74
C ILE A 17 -8.80 9.97 29.26
N PHE A 18 -9.16 11.21 28.90
CA PHE A 18 -9.08 11.69 27.52
C PHE A 18 -7.65 11.68 26.96
N VAL A 19 -6.67 12.17 27.74
CA VAL A 19 -5.26 12.15 27.36
C VAL A 19 -4.74 10.71 27.22
N ARG A 20 -5.15 9.79 28.09
CA ARG A 20 -4.79 8.36 27.98
C ARG A 20 -5.41 7.70 26.75
N GLN A 21 -6.65 8.02 26.39
CA GLN A 21 -7.29 7.52 25.17
C GLN A 21 -6.63 8.09 23.91
N MET A 22 -6.33 9.40 23.87
CA MET A 22 -5.61 10.01 22.75
C MET A 22 -4.21 9.40 22.53
N LYS A 23 -3.45 9.15 23.61
CA LYS A 23 -2.14 8.49 23.52
C LYS A 23 -2.24 7.05 23.00
N ARG A 24 -3.29 6.31 23.37
CA ARG A 24 -3.56 4.96 22.84
C ARG A 24 -3.97 4.98 21.37
N SER A 25 -4.72 5.99 20.92
CA SER A 25 -5.11 6.13 19.51
C SER A 25 -3.94 6.51 18.60
N ARG A 26 -3.03 7.38 19.06
CA ARG A 26 -1.81 7.73 18.31
C ARG A 26 -0.87 6.53 18.13
N THR A 27 -0.62 5.79 19.21
CA THR A 27 0.25 4.60 19.16
C THR A 27 -0.34 3.47 18.30
N ARG A 28 -1.67 3.30 18.27
CA ARG A 28 -2.34 2.32 17.40
C ARG A 28 -2.27 2.69 15.91
N SER A 29 -2.28 3.98 15.59
CA SER A 29 -2.10 4.49 14.23
C SER A 29 -0.65 4.31 13.76
N GLU A 30 0.33 4.67 14.60
CA GLU A 30 1.76 4.51 14.30
C GLU A 30 2.18 3.04 14.16
N THR A 31 1.65 2.15 15.00
CA THR A 31 1.92 0.71 14.90
C THR A 31 1.30 0.07 13.66
N ASN A 32 0.15 0.55 13.17
CA ASN A 32 -0.45 0.07 11.92
C ASN A 32 0.30 0.58 10.68
N ILE A 33 0.77 1.83 10.68
CA ILE A 33 1.59 2.38 9.60
C ILE A 33 2.94 1.64 9.54
N SER A 34 3.57 1.39 10.70
CA SER A 34 4.86 0.69 10.77
C SER A 34 4.75 -0.79 10.37
N ARG A 35 3.65 -1.48 10.75
CA ARG A 35 3.40 -2.87 10.30
C ARG A 35 3.15 -2.97 8.81
N ASN A 36 2.34 -2.09 8.22
CA ASN A 36 2.11 -2.08 6.76
C ASN A 36 3.39 -1.79 5.97
N LYS A 37 4.22 -0.86 6.45
CA LYS A 37 5.51 -0.54 5.82
C LYS A 37 6.52 -1.69 5.88
N SER A 38 6.39 -2.57 6.89
CA SER A 38 7.25 -3.75 7.08
C SER A 38 6.87 -4.92 6.16
N ILE A 39 5.58 -5.13 5.89
CA ILE A 39 5.09 -6.26 5.07
C ILE A 39 5.66 -6.21 3.64
N LEU A 40 5.92 -5.01 3.12
CA LEU A 40 6.39 -4.81 1.75
C LEU A 40 7.91 -4.85 1.58
N LYS A 41 8.70 -4.97 2.66
CA LYS A 41 10.16 -5.19 2.54
C LYS A 41 10.47 -6.49 1.77
N ASN A 42 9.55 -7.45 1.80
CA ASN A 42 9.58 -8.69 1.01
C ASN A 42 8.33 -8.80 0.12
N ALA A 43 7.86 -7.68 -0.46
CA ALA A 43 6.73 -7.71 -1.37
C ALA A 43 6.98 -8.74 -2.48
N SER A 44 6.05 -9.67 -2.67
CA SER A 44 6.06 -10.59 -3.81
C SER A 44 5.26 -9.99 -4.98
N LEU A 45 5.44 -10.51 -6.19
CA LEU A 45 4.60 -10.12 -7.33
C LEU A 45 3.10 -10.32 -7.01
N THR A 46 2.75 -11.43 -6.36
CA THR A 46 1.38 -11.74 -5.95
C THR A 46 0.80 -10.68 -5.01
N ASP A 47 1.59 -10.12 -4.10
CA ASP A 47 1.13 -9.06 -3.21
C ASP A 47 0.86 -7.75 -3.97
N ILE A 48 1.71 -7.42 -4.95
CA ILE A 48 1.51 -6.26 -5.81
C ILE A 48 0.21 -6.40 -6.60
N LEU A 49 -0.06 -7.57 -7.19
CA LEU A 49 -1.29 -7.82 -7.96
C LEU A 49 -2.56 -7.75 -7.09
N LYS A 50 -2.50 -8.22 -5.84
CA LYS A 50 -3.61 -8.07 -4.88
C LYS A 50 -3.91 -6.62 -4.54
N ILE A 51 -2.87 -5.78 -4.44
CA ILE A 51 -2.99 -4.37 -4.09
C ILE A 51 -3.42 -3.53 -5.29
N GLU A 52 -2.93 -3.86 -6.49
CA GLU A 52 -3.19 -3.13 -7.72
C GLU A 52 -3.59 -4.08 -8.87
N PRO A 53 -4.86 -4.47 -8.96
CA PRO A 53 -5.36 -5.36 -10.01
C PRO A 53 -5.23 -4.78 -11.43
N GLU A 54 -5.19 -3.45 -11.57
CA GLU A 54 -4.93 -2.82 -12.88
C GLU A 54 -3.54 -3.20 -13.41
N PHE A 55 -2.58 -3.51 -12.53
CA PHE A 55 -1.27 -3.99 -12.93
C PHE A 55 -1.35 -5.38 -13.57
N GLU A 56 -2.19 -6.27 -13.06
CA GLU A 56 -2.43 -7.60 -13.66
C GLU A 56 -2.98 -7.46 -15.09
N SER A 57 -3.97 -6.58 -15.26
CA SER A 57 -4.57 -6.30 -16.57
C SER A 57 -3.55 -5.74 -17.57
N LEU A 58 -2.61 -4.91 -17.09
CA LEU A 58 -1.51 -4.40 -17.90
C LEU A 58 -0.56 -5.51 -18.35
N LEU A 59 -0.20 -6.44 -17.46
CA LEU A 59 0.66 -7.57 -17.79
C LEU A 59 -0.01 -8.53 -18.79
N GLU A 60 -1.29 -8.84 -18.60
CA GLU A 60 -2.06 -9.63 -19.57
C GLU A 60 -2.09 -8.97 -20.95
N THR A 61 -2.35 -7.66 -21.00
CA THR A 61 -2.31 -6.92 -22.28
C THR A 61 -0.93 -7.00 -22.93
N ALA A 62 0.14 -6.89 -22.13
CA ALA A 62 1.52 -6.99 -22.63
C ALA A 62 1.83 -8.40 -23.17
N ARG A 63 1.38 -9.47 -22.49
CA ARG A 63 1.55 -10.87 -22.94
C ARG A 63 0.91 -11.14 -24.29
N HIS A 64 -0.27 -10.56 -24.52
CA HIS A 64 -1.02 -10.73 -25.75
C HIS A 64 -0.61 -9.76 -26.87
N ASP A 65 0.35 -8.87 -26.62
CA ASP A 65 0.81 -7.91 -27.62
C ASP A 65 1.80 -8.54 -28.61
N THR A 66 1.33 -8.72 -29.85
CA THR A 66 2.07 -9.37 -30.93
C THR A 66 2.87 -8.40 -31.80
N ARG A 67 2.89 -7.10 -31.48
CA ARG A 67 3.66 -6.11 -32.27
C ARG A 67 5.16 -6.44 -32.24
N LYS A 68 5.80 -6.37 -33.41
CA LYS A 68 7.20 -6.81 -33.60
C LYS A 68 8.26 -5.94 -32.90
N ASN A 69 7.97 -4.67 -32.63
CA ASN A 69 8.94 -3.75 -32.05
C ASN A 69 8.87 -3.81 -30.51
N ARG A 70 9.65 -4.74 -29.93
CA ARG A 70 9.68 -4.99 -28.47
C ARG A 70 10.14 -3.78 -27.66
N ASP A 71 11.12 -3.02 -28.14
CA ASP A 71 11.60 -1.81 -27.46
C ASP A 71 10.48 -0.77 -27.33
N LYS A 72 9.73 -0.56 -28.42
CA LYS A 72 8.59 0.36 -28.43
C LYS A 72 7.50 -0.12 -27.49
N LEU A 73 7.23 -1.42 -27.44
CA LEU A 73 6.27 -2.00 -26.49
C LEU A 73 6.73 -1.78 -25.05
N TYR A 74 7.98 -2.08 -24.74
CA TYR A 74 8.56 -1.89 -23.42
C TYR A 74 8.40 -0.44 -22.96
N VAL A 75 8.74 0.55 -23.80
CA VAL A 75 8.58 1.98 -23.46
C VAL A 75 7.11 2.32 -23.16
N ILE A 76 6.17 1.86 -24.00
CA ILE A 76 4.73 2.12 -23.83
C ILE A 76 4.23 1.52 -22.50
N TYR A 77 4.51 0.24 -22.26
CA TYR A 77 4.01 -0.45 -21.08
C TYR A 77 4.71 -0.01 -19.80
N LYS A 78 6.00 0.32 -19.86
CA LYS A 78 6.75 0.91 -18.74
C LYS A 78 6.14 2.25 -18.32
N HIS A 79 5.77 3.10 -19.27
CA HIS A 79 5.12 4.36 -18.93
C HIS A 79 3.78 4.13 -18.23
N ARG A 80 2.98 3.16 -18.69
CA ARG A 80 1.71 2.81 -18.04
C ARG A 80 1.95 2.23 -16.63
N LEU A 81 2.95 1.36 -16.48
CA LEU A 81 3.34 0.75 -15.20
C LEU A 81 3.75 1.79 -14.16
N GLN A 82 4.48 2.84 -14.54
CA GLN A 82 4.91 3.90 -13.62
C GLN A 82 3.75 4.62 -12.91
N LYS A 83 2.55 4.61 -13.49
CA LYS A 83 1.35 5.22 -12.89
C LYS A 83 0.69 4.32 -11.84
N LEU A 84 1.04 3.03 -11.82
CA LEU A 84 0.46 1.99 -10.97
C LEU A 84 1.42 1.63 -9.82
N VAL A 85 2.71 1.46 -10.12
CA VAL A 85 3.73 0.99 -9.16
C VAL A 85 4.95 1.91 -9.17
N GLY A 86 5.58 2.08 -8.01
CA GLY A 86 6.75 2.95 -7.82
C GLY A 86 6.36 4.35 -7.33
N TRP A 87 7.31 5.29 -7.29
CA TRP A 87 7.10 6.60 -6.67
C TRP A 87 6.01 7.47 -7.30
N HIS A 88 5.64 7.21 -8.55
CA HIS A 88 4.56 7.91 -9.25
C HIS A 88 3.23 7.16 -9.21
N GLY A 89 3.18 6.00 -8.55
CA GLY A 89 1.98 5.22 -8.34
C GLY A 89 1.02 5.91 -7.37
N ARG A 90 -0.28 5.75 -7.59
CA ARG A 90 -1.32 6.33 -6.71
C ARG A 90 -1.37 5.65 -5.34
N ASN A 91 -0.95 4.40 -5.25
CA ASN A 91 -1.03 3.60 -4.03
C ASN A 91 0.27 3.73 -3.22
N GLU A 92 0.21 4.37 -2.05
CA GLU A 92 1.35 4.57 -1.15
C GLU A 92 2.02 3.26 -0.72
N ASN A 93 1.30 2.14 -0.74
CA ASN A 93 1.85 0.82 -0.42
C ASN A 93 2.77 0.29 -1.53
N LEU A 94 2.61 0.76 -2.77
CA LEU A 94 3.42 0.34 -3.92
C LEU A 94 4.49 1.36 -4.29
N GLN A 95 4.52 2.47 -3.57
CA GLN A 95 5.54 3.49 -3.65
C GLN A 95 6.82 2.98 -2.96
N SER A 96 7.57 2.12 -3.65
CA SER A 96 8.90 1.68 -3.24
C SER A 96 9.75 1.25 -4.42
N SER A 97 11.07 1.38 -4.30
CA SER A 97 12.02 0.89 -5.31
C SER A 97 11.93 -0.62 -5.51
N GLN A 98 11.64 -1.37 -4.44
CA GLN A 98 11.50 -2.83 -4.49
C GLN A 98 10.26 -3.24 -5.31
N ALA A 99 9.11 -2.64 -5.01
CA ALA A 99 7.88 -2.90 -5.78
C ALA A 99 8.04 -2.53 -7.25
N TYR A 100 8.68 -1.39 -7.53
CA TYR A 100 8.97 -0.97 -8.91
C TYR A 100 9.88 -1.97 -9.64
N ARG A 101 10.93 -2.49 -8.98
CA ARG A 101 11.82 -3.49 -9.57
C ARG A 101 11.10 -4.80 -9.89
N ILE A 102 10.26 -5.29 -8.98
CA ILE A 102 9.47 -6.51 -9.21
C ILE A 102 8.51 -6.30 -10.38
N ALA A 103 7.84 -5.15 -10.42
CA ALA A 103 6.91 -4.82 -11.50
C ALA A 103 7.61 -4.73 -12.86
N ILE A 104 8.80 -4.13 -12.93
CA ILE A 104 9.60 -4.05 -14.16
C ILE A 104 10.02 -5.45 -14.63
N ASN A 105 10.49 -6.30 -13.73
CA ASN A 105 10.86 -7.68 -14.10
C ASN A 105 9.65 -8.45 -14.65
N ALA A 106 8.51 -8.37 -13.96
CA ALA A 106 7.27 -9.01 -14.43
C ALA A 106 6.79 -8.47 -15.78
N LEU A 107 7.02 -7.18 -16.06
CA LEU A 107 6.73 -6.59 -17.37
C LEU A 107 7.67 -7.10 -18.46
N CYS A 108 8.97 -7.21 -18.19
CA CYS A 108 9.92 -7.81 -19.13
C CYS A 108 9.55 -9.25 -19.44
N ASP A 109 9.23 -10.05 -18.42
CA ASP A 109 8.78 -11.44 -18.57
C ASP A 109 7.51 -11.51 -19.43
N ALA A 110 6.54 -10.62 -19.20
CA ALA A 110 5.30 -10.54 -19.97
C ALA A 110 5.55 -10.19 -21.46
N LEU A 111 6.53 -9.35 -21.74
CA LEU A 111 6.91 -8.96 -23.11
C LEU A 111 7.87 -9.95 -23.78
N GLN A 112 8.35 -10.97 -23.05
CA GLN A 112 9.43 -11.87 -23.47
C GLN A 112 10.70 -11.09 -23.87
N TYR A 113 11.03 -10.10 -23.04
CA TYR A 113 12.15 -9.19 -23.24
C TYR A 113 13.42 -9.66 -22.53
#